data_AF-D8QSP1-F1
#
_entry.id   AF-D8QSP1-F1
#
_cell.length_a   1.000
_cell.length_b   1.000
_cell.length_c   1.000
_cell.angle_alpha   90.00
_cell.angle_beta   90.00
_cell.angle_gamma   90.00
#
_symmetry.space_group_name_H-M   'P 1'
#
loop_
_entity.id
_entity.type
_entity.pdbx_description
1 polymer ?
#
loop_
_entity_poly.entity_id
_entity_poly.type
_entity_poly.pdbx_seq_one_letter_code
_entity_poly.pdbx_strand_id
1 'polypeptide(L)'
;RFQGVSGALVFQSLRVPDSERKGRREIDLVILTKKKIYVIEVKNWAGTVKIQRDGSWCQIRRNGTTHTLPDVVEDTKFRASLLEAYIARRGVKLPTDFIDYKVFLINPDCSPVDEILYQPEVLTSEQWQSFLDQEVSQESWFRSILTTLNGKDTTHEQLKYILSTAPTWDKLYLEGGGIAVGDFMYFRGRPEDMLALQNVKRSNTCYIEMQHVRSWLRNTIGTLWIGFLPLSISLEDFLASSFLGFVDRVSRANSFISLWQDFYLG
;
A
#
# COMPACT_ATOMS: atom_id res chain seq x y z
N ARG A 1 -16.83 9.25 -3.96
CA ARG A 1 -15.89 9.83 -4.96
C ARG A 1 -14.70 10.40 -4.19
N PHE A 2 -13.59 9.66 -4.04
CA PHE A 2 -12.35 10.25 -3.51
C PHE A 2 -11.71 10.95 -4.70
N GLN A 3 -11.97 12.24 -4.85
CA GLN A 3 -11.17 13.05 -5.78
C GLN A 3 -9.75 13.00 -5.23
N GLY A 4 -8.79 12.52 -6.04
CA GLY A 4 -7.38 12.55 -5.67
C GLY A 4 -7.03 13.91 -5.08
N VAL A 5 -6.16 13.94 -4.06
CA VAL A 5 -5.81 15.20 -3.39
C VAL A 5 -5.22 16.13 -4.44
N SER A 6 -5.88 17.28 -4.68
CA SER A 6 -5.47 18.22 -5.72
C SER A 6 -4.01 18.62 -5.52
N GLY A 7 -3.18 18.46 -6.56
CA GLY A 7 -1.74 18.75 -6.47
C GLY A 7 -0.87 17.59 -5.97
N ALA A 8 -1.42 16.39 -5.72
CA ALA A 8 -0.64 15.21 -5.36
C ALA A 8 -1.07 13.93 -6.09
N LEU A 9 -0.11 13.01 -6.18
CA LEU A 9 -0.32 11.64 -6.64
C LEU A 9 -0.32 10.71 -5.44
N VAL A 10 -1.30 9.80 -5.41
CA VAL A 10 -1.46 8.85 -4.31
C VAL A 10 -1.29 7.44 -4.86
N PHE A 11 -0.39 6.67 -4.24
CA PHE A 11 -0.13 5.27 -4.55
C PHE A 11 -0.49 4.42 -3.33
N GLN A 12 -0.99 3.21 -3.55
CA GLN A 12 -1.53 2.36 -2.47
C GLN A 12 -0.89 0.97 -2.49
N SER A 13 -0.74 0.37 -1.31
CA SER A 13 -0.25 -0.99 -1.12
C SER A 13 1.03 -1.28 -1.90
N LEU A 14 1.98 -0.33 -1.88
CA LEU A 14 3.27 -0.52 -2.53
C LEU A 14 4.09 -1.54 -1.76
N ARG A 15 4.73 -2.47 -2.46
CA ARG A 15 5.51 -3.55 -1.89
C ARG A 15 6.98 -3.38 -2.23
N VAL A 16 7.68 -2.69 -1.35
CA VAL A 16 9.11 -2.38 -1.52
C VAL A 16 9.98 -3.55 -1.06
N PRO A 17 11.06 -3.90 -1.80
CA PRO A 17 11.98 -4.96 -1.40
C PRO A 17 12.73 -4.60 -0.11
N ASP A 18 12.69 -5.52 0.86
CA ASP A 18 13.49 -5.46 2.08
C ASP A 18 14.79 -6.24 1.85
N SER A 19 15.89 -5.50 1.64
CA SER A 19 17.19 -6.09 1.35
C SER A 19 17.81 -6.81 2.54
N GLU A 20 17.40 -6.49 3.76
CA GLU A 20 18.00 -7.07 4.97
C GLU A 20 17.31 -8.37 5.37
N ARG A 21 15.97 -8.40 5.30
CA ARG A 21 15.17 -9.50 5.87
C ARG A 21 14.55 -10.43 4.84
N LYS A 22 15.11 -10.50 3.61
CA LYS A 22 14.63 -11.32 2.47
C LYS A 22 13.09 -11.28 2.33
N GLY A 23 12.56 -10.26 1.68
CA GLY A 23 11.12 -10.19 1.42
C GLY A 23 10.69 -8.85 0.83
N ARG A 24 9.38 -8.58 0.88
CA ARG A 24 8.81 -7.27 0.56
C ARG A 24 8.04 -6.75 1.78
N ARG A 25 8.06 -5.44 1.97
CA ARG A 25 7.22 -4.74 2.96
C ARG A 25 6.17 -3.93 2.25
N GLU A 26 4.95 -4.01 2.77
CA GLU A 26 3.85 -3.19 2.28
C GLU A 26 3.94 -1.79 2.89
N ILE A 27 3.64 -0.79 2.07
CA ILE A 27 3.39 0.58 2.45
C ILE A 27 1.95 0.87 2.05
N ASP A 28 1.10 1.16 3.05
CA ASP A 28 -0.33 1.35 2.83
C ASP A 28 -0.60 2.46 1.82
N LEU A 29 0.03 3.62 2.03
CA LEU A 29 -0.15 4.80 1.21
C LEU A 29 1.18 5.55 0.99
N VAL A 30 1.41 5.99 -0.24
CA VAL A 30 2.48 6.92 -0.60
C VAL A 30 1.86 8.14 -1.29
N ILE A 31 2.09 9.33 -0.73
CA ILE A 31 1.66 10.60 -1.33
C ILE A 31 2.87 11.31 -1.90
N LEU A 32 2.91 11.46 -3.22
CA LEU A 32 3.91 12.27 -3.91
C LEU A 32 3.34 13.66 -4.15
N THR A 33 3.97 14.66 -3.54
CA THR A 33 3.69 16.08 -3.74
C THR A 33 4.84 16.73 -4.52
N LYS A 34 4.74 18.04 -4.78
CA LYS A 34 5.88 18.82 -5.31
C LYS A 34 7.01 19.07 -4.29
N LYS A 35 6.74 18.88 -2.98
CA LYS A 35 7.69 19.12 -1.87
C LYS A 35 8.46 17.89 -1.45
N LYS A 36 7.69 16.83 -1.21
CA LYS A 36 8.06 15.66 -0.42
C LYS A 36 7.25 14.46 -0.84
N ILE A 37 7.74 13.30 -0.46
CA ILE A 37 7.01 12.04 -0.46
C ILE A 37 6.58 11.77 0.99
N TYR A 38 5.30 11.44 1.20
CA TYR A 38 4.81 10.99 2.49
C TYR A 38 4.55 9.48 2.43
N VAL A 39 5.17 8.74 3.36
CA VAL A 39 4.91 7.32 3.60
C VAL A 39 3.93 7.22 4.76
N ILE A 40 2.75 6.69 4.48
CA ILE A 40 1.64 6.72 5.43
C ILE A 40 1.24 5.29 5.76
N GLU A 41 1.28 4.97 7.06
CA GLU A 41 0.66 3.78 7.64
C GLU A 41 -0.74 4.15 8.14
N VAL A 42 -1.73 3.31 7.87
CA VAL A 42 -3.12 3.58 8.26
C VAL A 42 -3.64 2.52 9.22
N LYS A 43 -4.05 2.95 10.42
CA LYS A 43 -4.66 2.08 11.43
C LYS A 43 -6.13 2.47 11.65
N ASN A 44 -7.00 1.49 11.46
CA ASN A 44 -8.44 1.61 11.72
C ASN A 44 -8.83 1.01 13.09
N TRP A 45 -8.08 1.34 14.14
CA TRP A 45 -8.28 0.74 15.46
C TRP A 45 -9.37 1.41 16.27
N ALA A 46 -10.21 0.64 16.95
CA ALA A 46 -11.10 1.14 17.98
C ALA A 46 -10.59 0.78 19.38
N GLY A 47 -11.06 1.50 20.40
CA GLY A 47 -10.68 1.28 21.79
C GLY A 47 -9.39 2.03 22.16
N THR A 48 -8.78 1.63 23.28
CA THR A 48 -7.63 2.35 23.84
C THR A 48 -6.32 1.85 23.23
N VAL A 49 -5.39 2.76 22.91
CA VAL A 49 -4.05 2.39 22.44
C VAL A 49 -3.00 2.94 23.39
N LYS A 50 -2.10 2.07 23.86
CA LYS A 50 -1.07 2.40 24.86
C LYS A 50 0.32 2.04 24.35
N ILE A 51 1.35 2.70 24.87
CA ILE A 51 2.75 2.32 24.68
C ILE A 51 3.17 1.41 25.85
N GLN A 52 3.81 0.30 25.54
CA GLN A 52 4.38 -0.63 26.52
C GLN A 52 5.82 -0.23 26.86
N ARG A 53 6.38 -0.85 27.92
CA ARG A 53 7.73 -0.51 28.41
C ARG A 53 8.84 -0.73 27.38
N ASP A 54 8.64 -1.64 26.43
CA ASP A 54 9.57 -1.96 25.35
C ASP A 54 9.39 -1.08 24.10
N GLY A 55 8.52 -0.07 24.17
CA GLY A 55 8.17 0.81 23.05
C GLY A 55 7.09 0.23 22.11
N SER A 56 6.72 -1.03 22.27
CA SER A 56 5.66 -1.66 21.48
C SER A 56 4.30 -1.04 21.81
N TRP A 57 3.39 -1.04 20.84
CA TRP A 57 2.04 -0.52 21.04
C TRP A 57 1.09 -1.65 21.45
N CYS A 58 0.10 -1.33 22.27
CA CYS A 58 -0.93 -2.29 22.69
C CYS A 58 -2.31 -1.68 22.49
N GLN A 59 -3.11 -2.30 21.63
CA GLN A 59 -4.52 -1.97 21.45
C GLN A 59 -5.36 -2.78 22.44
N ILE A 60 -6.18 -2.10 23.24
CA ILE A 60 -7.22 -2.67 24.07
C ILE A 60 -8.57 -2.42 23.36
N ARG A 61 -9.15 -3.47 22.80
CA ARG A 61 -10.42 -3.40 22.06
C ARG A 61 -11.60 -3.22 23.02
N ARG A 62 -12.74 -2.80 22.49
CA ARG A 62 -14.00 -2.60 23.26
C ARG A 62 -14.47 -3.85 24.01
N ASN A 63 -14.19 -5.04 23.49
CA ASN A 63 -14.53 -6.32 24.12
C ASN A 63 -13.48 -6.77 25.18
N GLY A 64 -12.51 -5.93 25.52
CA GLY A 64 -11.46 -6.22 26.48
C GLY A 64 -10.27 -7.01 25.93
N THR A 65 -10.34 -7.51 24.69
CA THR A 65 -9.22 -8.22 24.08
C THR A 65 -8.07 -7.27 23.77
N THR A 66 -6.84 -7.75 23.97
CA THR A 66 -5.62 -6.97 23.73
C THR A 66 -4.88 -7.48 22.50
N HIS A 67 -4.25 -6.56 21.78
CA HIS A 67 -3.41 -6.88 20.63
C HIS A 67 -2.13 -6.05 20.70
N THR A 68 -1.00 -6.73 20.89
CA THR A 68 0.33 -6.13 20.90
C THR A 68 0.87 -6.02 19.49
N LEU A 69 1.42 -4.86 19.17
CA LEU A 69 2.05 -4.55 17.89
C LEU A 69 3.45 -3.96 18.13
N PRO A 70 4.37 -4.09 17.17
CA PRO A 70 5.61 -3.32 17.20
C PRO A 70 5.36 -1.81 17.35
N ASP A 71 6.42 -1.06 17.64
CA ASP A 71 6.37 0.40 17.53
C ASP A 71 6.00 0.80 16.09
N VAL A 72 4.80 1.32 15.93
CA VAL A 72 4.21 1.60 14.62
C VAL A 72 4.95 2.74 13.94
N VAL A 73 5.41 3.73 14.70
CA VAL A 73 6.11 4.89 14.14
C VAL A 73 7.49 4.49 13.65
N GLU A 74 8.24 3.74 14.46
CA GLU A 74 9.55 3.22 14.03
C GLU A 74 9.44 2.20 12.88
N ASP A 75 8.40 1.36 12.85
CA ASP A 75 8.16 0.48 11.69
C ASP A 75 7.83 1.27 10.41
N THR A 76 7.03 2.34 10.52
CA THR A 76 6.70 3.20 9.37
C THR A 76 7.93 3.93 8.85
N LYS A 77 8.77 4.44 9.75
CA LYS A 77 10.07 5.05 9.43
C LYS A 77 10.99 4.06 8.71
N PHE A 78 11.06 2.82 9.20
CA PHE A 78 11.82 1.77 8.54
C PHE A 78 11.31 1.53 7.11
N ARG A 79 10.00 1.44 6.90
CA ARG A 79 9.41 1.29 5.55
C ARG A 79 9.70 2.51 4.66
N ALA A 80 9.73 3.72 5.21
CA ALA A 80 10.14 4.91 4.48
C ALA A 80 11.60 4.83 3.99
N SER A 81 12.51 4.32 4.82
CA SER A 81 13.91 4.08 4.44
C SER A 81 14.03 3.02 3.32
N LEU A 82 13.17 2.00 3.34
CA LEU A 82 13.12 0.99 2.27
C LEU A 82 12.63 1.61 0.95
N LEU A 83 11.64 2.50 1.00
CA LEU A 83 11.18 3.22 -0.18
C LEU A 83 12.27 4.12 -0.76
N GLU A 84 12.99 4.86 0.09
CA GLU A 84 14.14 5.67 -0.33
C GLU A 84 15.20 4.82 -1.02
N ALA A 85 15.59 3.69 -0.41
CA ALA A 85 16.55 2.76 -0.98
C ALA A 85 16.06 2.17 -2.32
N TYR A 86 14.76 1.88 -2.44
CA TYR A 86 14.14 1.43 -3.69
C TYR A 86 14.24 2.49 -4.79
N ILE A 87 13.92 3.75 -4.49
CA ILE A 87 14.04 4.89 -5.43
C ILE A 87 15.49 5.11 -5.85
N ALA A 88 16.44 5.03 -4.90
CA ALA A 88 17.88 5.16 -5.17
C ALA A 88 18.40 4.07 -6.12
N ARG A 89 17.98 2.80 -5.91
CA ARG A 89 18.32 1.68 -6.82
C ARG A 89 17.75 1.85 -8.22
N ARG A 90 16.70 2.65 -8.37
CA ARG A 90 16.08 3.02 -9.66
C ARG A 90 16.72 4.27 -10.28
N GLY A 91 17.82 4.76 -9.72
CA GLY A 91 18.66 5.81 -10.30
C GLY A 91 18.34 7.23 -9.85
N VAL A 92 17.44 7.41 -8.87
CA VAL A 92 17.06 8.74 -8.36
C VAL A 92 17.58 8.91 -6.94
N LYS A 93 18.51 9.85 -6.74
CA LYS A 93 18.97 10.24 -5.40
C LYS A 93 18.11 11.38 -4.88
N LEU A 94 17.43 11.14 -3.76
CA LEU A 94 16.59 12.14 -3.11
C LEU A 94 17.43 13.11 -2.26
N PRO A 95 16.99 14.38 -2.12
CA PRO A 95 17.51 15.27 -1.08
C PRO A 95 17.25 14.70 0.31
N THR A 96 18.07 15.10 1.28
CA THR A 96 17.82 14.82 2.71
C THR A 96 16.43 15.33 3.11
N ASP A 97 15.73 14.56 3.95
CA ASP A 97 14.40 14.89 4.48
C ASP A 97 13.29 15.07 3.42
N PHE A 98 13.51 14.56 2.20
CA PHE A 98 12.50 14.58 1.14
C PHE A 98 11.39 13.54 1.33
N ILE A 99 11.69 12.46 2.06
CA ILE A 99 10.67 11.50 2.51
C ILE A 99 10.31 11.82 3.97
N ASP A 100 9.02 11.99 4.21
CA ASP A 100 8.43 12.12 5.54
C ASP A 100 7.51 10.91 5.77
N TYR A 101 7.19 10.61 7.02
CA TYR A 101 6.36 9.46 7.35
C TYR A 101 5.35 9.78 8.45
N LYS A 102 4.16 9.19 8.34
CA LYS A 102 3.03 9.45 9.23
C LYS A 102 2.24 8.19 9.53
N VAL A 103 1.70 8.11 10.73
CA VAL A 103 0.79 7.05 11.17
C VAL A 103 -0.58 7.66 11.40
N PHE A 104 -1.59 7.16 10.69
CA PHE A 104 -2.94 7.69 10.75
C PHE A 104 -3.86 6.77 11.53
N LEU A 105 -4.43 7.29 12.61
CA LEU A 105 -5.45 6.63 13.41
C LEU A 105 -6.82 7.12 12.95
N ILE A 106 -7.37 6.46 11.92
CA ILE A 106 -8.51 6.99 11.15
C ILE A 106 -9.87 6.72 11.78
N ASN A 107 -9.92 5.86 12.80
CA ASN A 107 -11.17 5.55 13.48
C ASN A 107 -11.41 6.58 14.60
N PRO A 108 -12.52 7.34 14.59
CA PRO A 108 -12.85 8.27 15.67
C PRO A 108 -13.01 7.60 17.04
N ASP A 109 -13.30 6.29 17.04
CA ASP A 109 -13.41 5.48 18.25
C ASP A 109 -12.05 5.00 18.80
N CYS A 110 -10.94 5.43 18.18
CA CYS A 110 -9.60 5.21 18.68
C CYS A 110 -9.31 6.20 19.81
N SER A 111 -8.87 5.71 20.96
CA SER A 111 -8.48 6.53 22.11
C SER A 111 -7.02 6.26 22.47
N PRO A 112 -6.04 6.85 21.76
CA PRO A 112 -4.63 6.72 22.09
C PRO A 112 -4.32 7.49 23.38
N VAL A 113 -3.31 7.03 24.12
CA VAL A 113 -2.75 7.79 25.24
C VAL A 113 -1.98 9.03 24.74
N ASP A 114 -1.81 10.01 25.62
CA ASP A 114 -1.17 11.29 25.28
C ASP A 114 0.24 11.10 24.73
N GLU A 115 1.02 10.12 25.23
CA GLU A 115 2.36 9.82 24.72
C GLU A 115 2.38 9.42 23.24
N ILE A 116 1.28 8.87 22.71
CA ILE A 116 1.11 8.59 21.29
C ILE A 116 0.70 9.87 20.54
N LEU A 117 -0.23 10.65 21.10
CA LEU A 117 -0.74 11.88 20.48
C LEU A 117 0.31 12.98 20.39
N TYR A 118 1.30 12.99 21.29
CA TYR A 118 2.41 13.94 21.26
C TYR A 118 3.48 13.62 20.21
N GLN A 119 3.43 12.45 19.57
CA GLN A 119 4.34 12.13 18.47
C GLN A 119 3.89 12.88 17.20
N PRO A 120 4.74 13.75 16.61
CA PRO A 120 4.37 14.56 15.44
C PRO A 120 4.10 13.72 14.18
N GLU A 121 4.47 12.45 14.20
CA GLU A 121 4.19 11.48 13.14
C GLU A 121 2.78 10.90 13.23
N VAL A 122 2.13 10.97 14.39
CA VAL A 122 0.82 10.38 14.62
C VAL A 122 -0.28 11.42 14.38
N LEU A 123 -1.24 11.07 13.53
CA LEU A 123 -2.36 11.92 13.18
C LEU A 123 -3.67 11.19 13.44
N THR A 124 -4.61 11.86 14.09
CA THR A 124 -5.96 11.34 14.34
C THR A 124 -6.88 11.57 13.13
N SER A 125 -8.07 10.97 13.16
CA SER A 125 -9.10 11.14 12.14
C SER A 125 -9.46 12.62 11.90
N GLU A 126 -9.41 13.45 12.94
CA GLU A 126 -9.75 14.88 12.86
C GLU A 126 -8.64 15.70 12.19
N GLN A 127 -7.38 15.27 12.33
CA GLN A 127 -6.22 15.99 11.82
C GLN A 127 -5.93 15.71 10.34
N TRP A 128 -6.56 14.69 9.73
CA TRP A 128 -6.32 14.29 8.34
C TRP A 128 -6.51 15.44 7.36
N GLN A 129 -7.63 16.15 7.44
CA GLN A 129 -7.94 17.21 6.48
C GLN A 129 -6.94 18.36 6.60
N SER A 130 -6.63 18.77 7.82
CA SER A 130 -5.63 19.82 8.07
C SER A 130 -4.25 19.44 7.54
N PHE A 131 -3.84 18.17 7.70
CA PHE A 131 -2.60 17.67 7.11
C PHE A 131 -2.60 17.80 5.59
N LEU A 132 -3.66 17.36 4.91
CA LEU A 132 -3.75 17.49 3.45
C LEU A 132 -3.71 18.95 3.01
N ASP A 133 -4.43 19.83 3.70
CA ASP A 133 -4.50 21.23 3.31
C ASP A 133 -3.13 21.93 3.49
N GLN A 134 -2.41 21.63 4.56
CA GLN A 134 -1.10 22.22 4.88
C GLN A 134 0.02 21.65 4.01
N GLU A 135 0.10 20.34 3.92
CA GLU A 135 1.24 19.66 3.31
C GLU A 135 1.05 19.47 1.80
N VAL A 136 -0.20 19.23 1.38
CA VAL A 136 -0.52 18.81 0.00
C VAL A 136 -1.13 19.93 -0.83
N SER A 137 -2.04 20.73 -0.29
CA SER A 137 -2.83 21.72 -1.07
C SER A 137 -2.19 23.11 -1.22
N GLN A 138 -1.09 23.42 -0.53
CA GLN A 138 -0.52 24.78 -0.51
C GLN A 138 0.16 25.16 -1.85
N GLU A 139 -0.60 25.66 -2.83
CA GLU A 139 -0.08 26.21 -4.10
C GLU A 139 0.74 27.53 -3.93
N SER A 140 0.60 28.22 -2.79
CA SER A 140 0.91 29.66 -2.71
C SER A 140 2.32 30.08 -2.28
N TRP A 141 3.19 29.21 -1.74
CA TRP A 141 4.53 29.65 -1.28
C TRP A 141 5.71 29.20 -2.16
N PHE A 142 5.46 28.37 -3.19
CA PHE A 142 6.51 27.75 -3.99
C PHE A 142 7.17 28.64 -5.05
N ARG A 143 6.56 29.77 -5.40
CA ARG A 143 7.13 30.65 -6.43
C ARG A 143 8.54 31.16 -6.04
N SER A 144 8.87 31.19 -4.75
CA SER A 144 10.16 31.67 -4.26
C SER A 144 11.28 30.62 -4.24
N ILE A 145 10.99 29.32 -4.32
CA ILE A 145 12.00 28.24 -4.40
C ILE A 145 12.15 27.71 -5.83
N LEU A 146 11.19 27.99 -6.71
CA LEU A 146 11.14 27.45 -8.08
C LEU A 146 12.17 28.07 -9.04
N THR A 147 12.83 29.18 -8.69
CA THR A 147 13.79 29.85 -9.57
C THR A 147 15.21 29.26 -9.52
N THR A 148 15.52 28.35 -8.59
CA THR A 148 16.91 27.91 -8.37
C THR A 148 17.25 26.53 -8.94
N LEU A 149 16.30 25.77 -9.52
CA LEU A 149 16.59 24.41 -10.01
C LEU A 149 15.85 24.10 -11.32
N ASN A 150 16.50 24.37 -12.45
CA ASN A 150 16.10 23.98 -13.82
C ASN A 150 15.98 22.44 -14.07
N GLY A 151 15.77 21.61 -13.03
CA GLY A 151 15.77 20.13 -13.11
C GLY A 151 14.69 19.41 -12.28
N LYS A 152 13.70 20.13 -11.73
CA LYS A 152 12.65 19.52 -10.88
C LYS A 152 11.58 18.74 -11.64
N ASP A 153 11.20 19.16 -12.85
CA ASP A 153 10.12 18.52 -13.61
C ASP A 153 10.50 17.11 -14.08
N THR A 154 11.75 16.90 -14.49
CA THR A 154 12.25 15.56 -14.87
C THR A 154 12.31 14.62 -13.66
N THR A 155 12.72 15.13 -12.49
CA THR A 155 12.78 14.33 -11.25
C THR A 155 11.39 13.92 -10.78
N HIS A 156 10.41 14.83 -10.84
CA HIS A 156 9.03 14.52 -10.42
C HIS A 156 8.38 13.47 -11.33
N GLU A 157 8.55 13.56 -12.66
CA GLU A 157 8.05 12.54 -13.59
C GLU A 157 8.78 11.20 -13.44
N GLN A 158 10.08 11.20 -13.15
CA GLN A 158 10.82 9.98 -12.82
C GLN A 158 10.30 9.33 -11.53
N LEU A 159 10.04 10.12 -10.49
CA LEU A 159 9.47 9.60 -9.23
C LEU A 159 8.08 9.03 -9.45
N LYS A 160 7.22 9.75 -10.18
CA LYS A 160 5.91 9.26 -10.59
C LYS A 160 6.00 7.94 -11.32
N TYR A 161 6.92 7.79 -12.27
CA TYR A 161 7.15 6.53 -12.99
C TYR A 161 7.65 5.41 -12.06
N ILE A 162 8.60 5.70 -11.17
CA ILE A 162 9.13 4.71 -10.22
C ILE A 162 8.03 4.20 -9.28
N LEU A 163 7.19 5.10 -8.77
CA LEU A 163 6.09 4.77 -7.86
C LEU A 163 4.92 4.08 -8.57
N SER A 164 4.58 4.49 -9.80
CA SER A 164 3.52 3.84 -10.58
C SER A 164 3.88 2.44 -11.06
N THR A 165 5.19 2.15 -11.15
CA THR A 165 5.73 0.83 -11.50
C THR A 165 6.25 0.05 -10.31
N ALA A 166 6.01 0.53 -9.08
CA ALA A 166 6.38 -0.20 -7.88
C ALA A 166 5.53 -1.48 -7.74
N PRO A 167 6.12 -2.59 -7.24
CA PRO A 167 5.37 -3.83 -7.05
C PRO A 167 4.19 -3.61 -6.09
N THR A 168 3.08 -4.31 -6.31
CA THR A 168 1.93 -4.35 -5.40
C THR A 168 1.55 -5.82 -5.16
N TRP A 169 0.42 -6.08 -4.48
CA TRP A 169 -0.10 -7.44 -4.35
C TRP A 169 -0.58 -8.00 -5.69
N ASP A 170 -0.36 -9.30 -5.90
CA ASP A 170 -1.02 -10.01 -6.99
C ASP A 170 -2.52 -10.14 -6.68
N LYS A 171 -3.36 -10.01 -7.70
CA LYS A 171 -4.82 -10.13 -7.59
C LYS A 171 -5.31 -11.29 -8.44
N LEU A 172 -6.00 -12.23 -7.80
CA LEU A 172 -6.68 -13.33 -8.45
C LEU A 172 -8.18 -13.04 -8.47
N TYR A 173 -8.71 -12.84 -9.68
CA TYR A 173 -10.13 -12.66 -9.91
C TYR A 173 -10.79 -14.03 -10.08
N LEU A 174 -11.78 -14.32 -9.26
CA LEU A 174 -12.52 -15.58 -9.25
C LEU A 174 -13.82 -15.42 -10.03
N GLU A 175 -14.25 -16.52 -10.64
CA GLU A 175 -15.58 -16.62 -11.23
C GLU A 175 -16.64 -16.35 -10.15
N GLY A 176 -17.60 -15.46 -10.45
CA GLY A 176 -18.55 -14.94 -9.46
C GLY A 176 -18.14 -13.63 -8.77
N GLY A 177 -17.04 -13.00 -9.20
CA GLY A 177 -16.65 -11.65 -8.78
C GLY A 177 -15.83 -11.58 -7.48
N GLY A 178 -15.46 -12.73 -6.91
CA GLY A 178 -14.55 -12.79 -5.77
C GLY A 178 -13.14 -12.33 -6.16
N ILE A 179 -12.42 -11.69 -5.24
CA ILE A 179 -11.03 -11.28 -5.47
C ILE A 179 -10.18 -11.78 -4.30
N ALA A 180 -9.17 -12.59 -4.60
CA ALA A 180 -8.12 -12.95 -3.66
C ALA A 180 -6.88 -12.08 -3.90
N VAL A 181 -6.28 -11.58 -2.83
CA VAL A 181 -5.11 -10.69 -2.86
C VAL A 181 -3.98 -11.37 -2.11
N GLY A 182 -2.78 -11.43 -2.71
CA GLY A 182 -1.64 -12.09 -2.09
C GLY A 182 -0.42 -12.17 -3.00
N ASP A 183 0.60 -12.92 -2.58
CA ASP A 183 1.69 -13.31 -3.46
C ASP A 183 1.29 -14.55 -4.25
N PHE A 184 1.35 -14.47 -5.57
CA PHE A 184 1.26 -15.65 -6.41
C PHE A 184 2.52 -16.50 -6.20
N MET A 185 2.36 -17.64 -5.55
CA MET A 185 3.45 -18.56 -5.20
C MET A 185 3.73 -19.54 -6.32
N TYR A 186 2.72 -20.33 -6.70
CA TYR A 186 2.79 -21.31 -7.77
C TYR A 186 1.39 -21.66 -8.26
N PHE A 187 1.32 -22.22 -9.47
CA PHE A 187 0.11 -22.78 -10.04
C PHE A 187 0.24 -24.30 -10.13
N ARG A 188 -0.84 -25.01 -9.79
CA ARG A 188 -0.96 -26.44 -10.05
C ARG A 188 -1.93 -26.64 -11.19
N GLY A 189 -1.44 -27.17 -12.30
CA GLY A 189 -2.23 -27.46 -13.48
C GLY A 189 -1.47 -28.37 -14.43
N ARG A 190 -1.76 -28.27 -15.73
CA ARG A 190 -1.09 -29.09 -16.72
C ARG A 190 0.39 -28.70 -16.84
N PRO A 191 1.29 -29.63 -17.19
CA PRO A 191 2.70 -29.33 -17.42
C PRO A 191 2.90 -28.17 -18.41
N GLU A 192 2.10 -28.09 -19.47
CA GLU A 192 2.15 -26.98 -20.43
C GLU A 192 1.83 -25.61 -19.80
N ASP A 193 0.81 -25.53 -18.95
CA ASP A 193 0.41 -24.29 -18.28
C ASP A 193 1.44 -23.87 -17.24
N MET A 194 2.02 -24.83 -16.51
CA MET A 194 3.09 -24.57 -15.55
C MET A 194 4.35 -24.04 -16.23
N LEU A 195 4.73 -24.62 -17.38
CA LEU A 195 5.85 -24.15 -18.20
C LEU A 195 5.58 -22.75 -18.78
N ALA A 196 4.35 -22.48 -19.25
CA ALA A 196 3.97 -21.16 -19.73
C ALA A 196 4.11 -20.11 -18.62
N LEU A 197 3.58 -20.40 -17.42
CA LEU A 197 3.65 -19.50 -16.26
C LEU A 197 5.08 -19.26 -15.75
N GLN A 198 5.94 -20.28 -15.76
CA GLN A 198 7.35 -20.12 -15.38
C GLN A 198 8.09 -19.14 -16.30
N ASN A 199 7.68 -19.04 -17.56
CA ASN A 199 8.30 -18.17 -18.55
C ASN A 199 7.69 -16.76 -18.59
N VAL A 200 6.62 -16.50 -17.81
CA VAL A 200 6.01 -15.17 -17.74
C VAL A 200 6.95 -14.20 -17.01
N LYS A 201 7.38 -13.16 -17.71
CA LYS A 201 8.11 -12.04 -17.12
C LYS A 201 7.12 -11.05 -16.51
N ARG A 202 7.01 -11.03 -15.18
CA ARG A 202 6.16 -10.08 -14.44
C ARG A 202 6.40 -8.61 -14.78
N SER A 203 7.61 -8.25 -15.21
CA SER A 203 7.94 -6.89 -15.65
C SER A 203 7.18 -6.45 -16.91
N ASN A 204 6.62 -7.39 -17.67
CA ASN A 204 6.03 -7.14 -19.00
C ASN A 204 4.59 -7.65 -19.09
N THR A 205 4.03 -8.22 -18.03
CA THR A 205 2.71 -8.88 -18.04
C THR A 205 1.82 -8.25 -16.99
N CYS A 206 0.74 -7.61 -17.44
CA CYS A 206 -0.20 -6.89 -16.58
C CYS A 206 -1.33 -7.77 -16.03
N TYR A 207 -1.76 -8.79 -16.78
CA TYR A 207 -2.72 -9.79 -16.32
C TYR A 207 -2.45 -11.15 -16.99
N ILE A 208 -2.96 -12.20 -16.34
CA ILE A 208 -2.99 -13.55 -16.87
C ILE A 208 -4.41 -14.05 -16.65
N GLU A 209 -5.06 -14.52 -17.71
CA GLU A 209 -6.40 -15.08 -17.63
C GLU A 209 -6.33 -16.60 -17.70
N MET A 210 -7.05 -17.26 -16.80
CA MET A 210 -7.13 -18.71 -16.72
C MET A 210 -8.57 -19.13 -16.86
N GLN A 211 -8.89 -19.90 -17.89
CA GLN A 211 -10.21 -20.47 -18.06
C GLN A 211 -10.19 -21.93 -17.59
N HIS A 212 -10.97 -22.25 -16.57
CA HIS A 212 -11.08 -23.61 -16.05
C HIS A 212 -12.37 -24.28 -16.55
N VAL A 213 -12.25 -25.22 -17.49
CA VAL A 213 -13.39 -26.00 -17.99
C VAL A 213 -13.53 -27.28 -17.14
N ARG A 214 -14.62 -27.37 -16.38
CA ARG A 214 -15.02 -28.63 -15.72
C ARG A 214 -15.66 -29.56 -16.75
N SER A 215 -14.93 -30.60 -17.17
CA SER A 215 -15.51 -31.70 -17.95
C SER A 215 -16.05 -32.79 -17.02
N TRP A 216 -17.25 -33.31 -17.33
CA TRP A 216 -17.87 -34.45 -16.64
C TRP A 216 -17.05 -35.74 -16.74
N LEU A 217 -16.19 -35.86 -17.76
CA LEU A 217 -15.23 -36.95 -17.92
C LEU A 217 -13.89 -36.59 -17.25
N ARG A 218 -13.83 -36.72 -15.91
CA ARG A 218 -12.67 -36.90 -15.00
C ARG A 218 -11.30 -36.22 -15.24
N ASN A 219 -11.12 -35.35 -16.23
CA ASN A 219 -9.91 -34.56 -16.44
C ASN A 219 -10.28 -33.08 -16.49
N THR A 220 -9.73 -32.31 -15.56
CA THR A 220 -9.81 -30.85 -15.53
C THR A 220 -9.05 -30.27 -16.71
N ILE A 221 -9.73 -29.47 -17.54
CA ILE A 221 -9.17 -28.84 -18.75
C ILE A 221 -9.08 -27.34 -18.47
N GLY A 222 -7.91 -26.82 -18.08
CA GLY A 222 -7.66 -25.38 -17.92
C GLY A 222 -6.91 -24.81 -19.13
N THR A 223 -7.37 -23.73 -19.74
CA THR A 223 -6.66 -23.03 -20.83
C THR A 223 -6.14 -21.70 -20.32
N LEU A 224 -4.86 -21.41 -20.52
CA LEU A 224 -4.19 -20.18 -20.10
C LEU A 224 -4.10 -19.17 -21.25
N TRP A 225 -4.54 -17.94 -21.03
CA TRP A 225 -4.38 -16.81 -21.95
C TRP A 225 -3.49 -15.73 -21.31
N ILE A 226 -2.44 -15.31 -22.03
CA ILE A 226 -1.52 -14.27 -21.57
C ILE A 226 -1.74 -13.02 -22.41
N GLY A 227 -2.21 -11.94 -21.78
CA GLY A 227 -2.45 -10.65 -22.42
C GLY A 227 -1.28 -9.68 -22.23
N PHE A 228 -0.99 -8.90 -23.27
CA PHE A 228 -0.06 -7.77 -23.22
C PHE A 228 -0.81 -6.51 -23.64
N LEU A 229 -1.08 -5.61 -22.70
CA LEU A 229 -1.58 -4.28 -23.03
C LEU A 229 -0.42 -3.27 -23.02
N PRO A 230 -0.25 -2.45 -24.08
CA PRO A 230 0.59 -1.27 -23.97
C PRO A 230 -0.02 -0.34 -22.91
N LEU A 231 0.84 0.16 -22.02
CA LEU A 231 0.44 0.93 -20.85
C LEU A 231 -0.21 2.27 -21.26
N SER A 232 -1.52 2.26 -21.52
CA SER A 232 -2.37 3.45 -21.49
C SER A 232 -3.47 3.21 -20.45
N ILE A 233 -3.12 3.36 -19.17
CA ILE A 233 -4.12 3.38 -18.11
C ILE A 233 -4.81 4.74 -18.19
N SER A 234 -5.99 4.76 -18.80
CA SER A 234 -6.96 5.83 -18.60
C SER A 234 -7.29 5.89 -17.11
N LEU A 235 -7.14 7.08 -16.52
CA LEU A 235 -7.35 7.39 -15.10
C LEU A 235 -8.82 7.30 -14.65
N GLU A 236 -9.74 6.87 -15.51
CA GLU A 236 -11.18 6.90 -15.22
C GLU A 236 -11.69 5.67 -14.45
N ASP A 237 -11.03 4.50 -14.52
CA ASP A 237 -11.61 3.25 -14.01
C ASP A 237 -11.35 2.96 -12.51
N PHE A 238 -10.64 3.83 -11.78
CA PHE A 238 -10.31 3.58 -10.36
C PHE A 238 -11.06 4.46 -9.35
N LEU A 239 -11.90 5.40 -9.80
CA LEU A 239 -12.53 6.41 -8.90
C LEU A 239 -13.98 6.11 -8.48
N ALA A 240 -14.42 4.86 -8.60
CA ALA A 240 -15.74 4.40 -8.18
C ALA A 240 -15.73 3.54 -6.89
N SER A 241 -14.94 3.89 -5.87
CA SER A 241 -15.33 3.56 -4.49
C SER A 241 -14.66 4.53 -3.51
N SER A 242 -15.48 5.33 -2.84
CA SER A 242 -15.11 6.32 -1.83
C SER A 242 -14.31 5.70 -0.67
N PHE A 243 -13.63 6.55 0.10
CA PHE A 243 -13.05 6.30 1.43
C PHE A 243 -13.82 5.30 2.34
N LEU A 244 -15.15 5.25 2.25
CA LEU A 244 -15.98 4.20 2.88
C LEU A 244 -15.58 2.78 2.49
N GLY A 245 -15.27 2.53 1.22
CA GLY A 245 -14.74 1.25 0.71
C GLY A 245 -13.28 0.97 1.09
N PHE A 246 -12.54 1.95 1.62
CA PHE A 246 -11.22 1.77 2.23
C PHE A 246 -11.34 1.37 3.71
N VAL A 247 -12.20 2.05 4.48
CA VAL A 247 -12.56 1.64 5.85
C VAL A 247 -13.12 0.21 5.86
N ASP A 248 -13.96 -0.13 4.88
CA ASP A 248 -14.49 -1.48 4.71
C ASP A 248 -13.43 -2.51 4.30
N ARG A 249 -12.43 -2.13 3.49
CA ARG A 249 -11.35 -3.04 3.08
C ARG A 249 -10.35 -3.32 4.20
N VAL A 250 -9.98 -2.30 4.97
CA VAL A 250 -9.09 -2.46 6.15
C VAL A 250 -9.80 -3.25 7.25
N SER A 251 -11.10 -3.05 7.43
CA SER A 251 -11.93 -3.85 8.36
C SER A 251 -12.03 -5.31 7.91
N ARG A 252 -12.26 -5.57 6.61
CA ARG A 252 -12.32 -6.93 6.03
C ARG A 252 -10.96 -7.64 5.98
N ALA A 253 -9.87 -6.92 5.71
CA ALA A 253 -8.52 -7.50 5.72
C ALA A 253 -8.09 -7.92 7.13
N ASN A 254 -8.39 -7.12 8.16
CA ASN A 254 -8.10 -7.48 9.55
C ASN A 254 -8.95 -8.67 10.06
N SER A 255 -10.17 -8.85 9.56
CA SER A 255 -11.01 -10.01 9.87
C SER A 255 -10.61 -11.27 9.07
N PHE A 256 -10.07 -11.11 7.86
CA PHE A 256 -9.48 -12.22 7.09
C PHE A 256 -8.15 -12.72 7.67
N ILE A 257 -7.31 -11.82 8.21
CA ILE A 257 -6.05 -12.20 8.88
C ILE A 257 -6.33 -12.98 10.17
N SER A 258 -7.35 -12.59 10.96
CA SER A 258 -7.73 -13.37 12.15
C SER A 258 -8.32 -14.74 11.80
N LEU A 259 -9.08 -14.85 10.70
CA LEU A 259 -9.62 -16.14 10.23
C LEU A 259 -8.54 -17.10 9.69
N TRP A 260 -7.40 -16.56 9.24
CA TRP A 260 -6.27 -17.38 8.75
C TRP A 260 -5.33 -17.87 9.85
N GLN A 261 -5.29 -17.23 11.03
CA GLN A 261 -4.53 -17.75 12.18
C GLN A 261 -5.21 -18.98 12.81
N ASP A 262 -6.53 -19.07 12.77
CA ASP A 262 -7.28 -20.22 13.33
C ASP A 262 -7.21 -21.49 12.45
N PHE A 263 -6.80 -21.36 11.18
CA PHE A 263 -6.73 -22.49 10.24
C PHE A 263 -5.38 -23.26 10.23
N TYR A 264 -4.38 -22.82 11.02
CA TYR A 264 -3.06 -23.46 11.09
C TYR A 264 -2.68 -24.03 12.47
N LEU A 265 -3.62 -24.07 13.43
CA LEU A 265 -3.45 -24.73 14.73
C LEU A 265 -4.58 -25.72 15.07
N GLY A 266 -5.11 -26.40 14.05
CA GLY A 266 -6.03 -27.54 14.18
C GLY A 266 -5.53 -28.73 13.37
#